data_AF-A0A849WEX9-F1
#
_entry.id   AF-A0A849WEX9-F1
#
_cell.length_a   1.000
_cell.length_b   1.000
_cell.length_c   1.000
_cell.angle_alpha   90.00
_cell.angle_beta   90.00
_cell.angle_gamma   90.00
#
_symmetry.space_group_name_H-M   'P 1'
#
loop_
_entity.id
_entity.type
_entity.pdbx_description
1 polymer ?
#
loop_
_entity_poly.entity_id
_entity_poly.type
_entity_poly.pdbx_seq_one_letter_code
_entity_poly.pdbx_strand_id
1 'polypeptide(L)' 'MDFLVEFDGLDRLFYRYFTLKAELEKKLGRSVDIIQKSALKNPYVRETLERDKVRLYGT' A
#
# COMPACT_ATOMS: atom_id res chain seq x y z
N MET A 1 8.04 -6.47 2.92
CA MET A 1 8.37 -5.03 2.96
C MET A 1 7.10 -4.36 2.51
N ASP A 2 6.44 -3.63 3.40
CA ASP A 2 4.99 -3.49 3.30
C ASP A 2 4.64 -2.03 3.08
N PHE A 3 3.79 -1.78 2.07
CA PHE A 3 3.40 -0.44 1.66
C PHE A 3 1.91 -0.26 1.88
N LEU A 4 1.57 0.67 2.77
CA LEU A 4 0.21 1.17 2.90
C LEU A 4 -0.03 2.21 1.81
N VAL A 5 -0.98 1.95 0.91
CA VAL A 5 -1.27 2.80 -0.24
C VAL A 5 -2.74 3.23 -0.27
N GLU A 6 -2.97 4.38 -0.89
CA GLU A 6 -4.29 4.94 -1.17
C GLU A 6 -4.30 5.34 -2.65
N PHE A 7 -5.30 4.88 -3.39
CA PHE A 7 -5.45 5.16 -4.81
C PHE A 7 -6.69 6.03 -5.01
N ASP A 8 -6.56 7.09 -5.81
CA ASP A 8 -7.72 7.86 -6.23
C ASP A 8 -8.55 7.06 -7.24
N GLY A 9 -9.84 6.94 -6.98
CA GLY A 9 -10.81 6.27 -7.85
C GLY A 9 -10.63 4.75 -7.98
N LEU A 10 -11.61 4.11 -8.60
CA LEU A 10 -11.63 2.65 -8.82
C LEU A 10 -11.15 2.24 -10.22
N ASP A 11 -10.90 3.22 -11.10
CA ASP A 11 -10.52 2.96 -12.48
C ASP A 11 -9.23 2.15 -12.56
N ARG A 12 -9.34 0.97 -13.20
CA ARG A 12 -8.25 0.01 -13.41
C ARG A 12 -7.48 -0.31 -12.11
N LEU A 13 -8.16 -0.30 -10.97
CA LEU A 13 -7.53 -0.44 -9.65
C LEU A 13 -6.69 -1.70 -9.53
N PHE A 14 -7.20 -2.82 -10.07
CA PHE A 14 -6.46 -4.09 -10.12
C PHE A 14 -5.13 -3.94 -10.86
N TYR A 15 -5.14 -3.39 -12.08
CA TYR A 15 -3.92 -3.17 -12.86
C TYR A 15 -2.96 -2.22 -12.14
N ARG A 16 -3.46 -1.08 -11.63
CA ARG A 16 -2.64 -0.11 -10.89
C ARG A 16 -1.95 -0.74 -9.68
N TYR A 17 -2.67 -1.58 -8.93
CA TYR A 17 -2.15 -2.32 -7.79
C TYR A 17 -1.00 -3.27 -8.20
N PHE A 18 -1.24 -4.14 -9.18
CA PHE A 18 -0.25 -5.14 -9.59
C PHE A 18 0.95 -4.52 -10.31
N THR A 19 0.74 -3.47 -11.10
CA THR A 19 1.83 -2.72 -11.73
C THR A 19 2.71 -2.04 -10.68
N LEU A 20 2.11 -1.37 -9.68
CA LEU A 20 2.88 -0.74 -8.60
C LEU A 20 3.71 -1.78 -7.83
N LYS A 21 3.11 -2.92 -7.47
CA LYS A 21 3.80 -4.02 -6.81
C LYS A 21 5.01 -4.49 -7.62
N ALA A 22 4.79 -4.88 -8.88
CA ALA A 22 5.84 -5.44 -9.73
C ALA A 22 7.01 -4.46 -9.94
N GLU A 23 6.72 -3.18 -10.16
CA GLU A 23 7.75 -2.15 -10.33
C GLU A 23 8.56 -1.90 -9.04
N LEU A 24 7.90 -1.93 -7.87
CA LEU A 24 8.60 -1.83 -6.58
C LEU A 24 9.48 -3.05 -6.31
N GLU A 25 8.99 -4.27 -6.55
CA GLU A 25 9.78 -5.49 -6.36
C GLU A 25 11.02 -5.49 -7.27
N LYS A 26 10.84 -5.08 -8.52
CA LYS A 26 11.94 -4.93 -9.48
C LYS A 26 12.98 -3.89 -9.03
N LYS A 27 12.55 -2.73 -8.53
CA LYS A 27 13.46 -1.66 -8.08
C LYS A 27 14.18 -1.99 -6.78
N LEU A 28 13.51 -2.68 -5.86
CA LEU A 28 14.03 -2.99 -4.53
C LEU A 28 14.77 -4.33 -4.48
N GLY A 29 14.63 -5.17 -5.51
CA GLY A 29 15.26 -6.49 -5.58
C GLY A 29 14.71 -7.49 -4.53
N ARG A 30 13.52 -7.24 -3.99
CA ARG A 30 12.88 -8.09 -2.98
C ARG A 30 11.36 -8.01 -3.04
N SER A 31 10.69 -9.01 -2.47
CA SER A 31 9.22 -9.01 -2.44
C SER A 31 8.66 -7.87 -1.57
N VAL A 32 7.55 -7.31 -2.04
CA VAL A 32 6.82 -6.26 -1.35
C VAL A 32 5.35 -6.64 -1.20
N ASP A 33 4.75 -6.21 -0.10
CA ASP A 33 3.31 -6.29 0.11
C ASP A 33 2.68 -4.92 -0.11
N ILE A 34 1.55 -4.88 -0.81
CA ILE A 34 0.79 -3.66 -1.07
C ILE A 34 -0.55 -3.80 -0.35
N ILE A 35 -0.82 -2.90 0.59
CA ILE A 35 -2.04 -2.92 1.40
C ILE A 35 -2.82 -1.66 1.10
N GLN A 36 -4.06 -1.79 0.61
CA GLN A 36 -4.95 -0.65 0.48
C GLN A 36 -5.47 -0.21 1.84
N LYS A 37 -5.35 1.08 2.13
CA LYS A 37 -5.86 1.68 3.37
C LYS A 37 -7.37 1.47 3.55
N SER A 38 -8.14 1.48 2.46
CA SER A 38 -9.58 1.19 2.47
C SER A 38 -9.92 -0.25 2.88
N ALA A 39 -8.99 -1.20 2.71
CA ALA A 39 -9.18 -2.60 3.13
C ALA A 39 -9.03 -2.78 4.65
N LEU A 40 -8.43 -1.81 5.35
CA LEU A 40 -8.27 -1.84 6.80
C LEU A 40 -9.59 -1.50 7.50
N LYS A 41 -10.49 -2.47 7.59
CA LYS A 41 -11.79 -2.32 8.26
C LYS A 41 -11.70 -2.48 9.78
N ASN A 42 -10.73 -3.24 10.28
CA ASN A 42 -10.56 -3.45 11.72
C ASN A 42 -9.87 -2.21 12.37
N PRO A 43 -10.50 -1.55 13.35
CA PRO A 43 -9.95 -0.35 13.97
C PRO A 43 -8.62 -0.61 14.70
N TYR A 44 -8.44 -1.77 15.34
CA TYR A 44 -7.21 -2.09 16.07
C TYR A 44 -6.00 -2.25 15.15
N VAL A 45 -6.20 -2.86 13.97
CA VAL A 45 -5.16 -2.99 12.94
C VAL A 45 -4.79 -1.62 12.39
N ARG A 46 -5.80 -0.77 12.15
CA ARG A 46 -5.59 0.60 11.68
C ARG A 46 -4.77 1.42 12.67
N GLU A 47 -5.13 1.42 13.95
CA GLU A 47 -4.41 2.17 14.99
C GLU A 47 -2.94 1.72 15.11
N THR A 48 -2.70 0.42 15.06
CA THR A 48 -1.35 -0.15 15.12
C THR A 48 -0.50 0.31 13.92
N LEU A 49 -1.05 0.22 12.71
CA LEU A 49 -0.36 0.65 11.49
C LEU A 49 -0.14 2.18 11.47
N GLU A 50 -1.10 2.97 11.93
CA GLU A 50 -0.97 4.43 11.98
C GLU A 50 0.12 4.90 12.94
N ARG A 51 0.32 4.18 14.05
CA ARG A 51 1.40 4.49 15.02
C ARG A 51 2.79 4.20 14.45
N ASP A 52 2.94 3.11 13.71
CA ASP A 52 4.25 2.59 13.32
C ASP A 52 4.65 2.94 11.87
N LYS A 53 3.74 3.54 11.08
CA LYS A 53 4.02 3.90 9.68
C LYS A 53 5.01 5.05 9.56
N VAL A 54 5.78 5.01 8.47
CA VAL A 54 6.59 6.13 8.01
C VAL A 54 6.00 6.67 6.72
N ARG A 55 5.72 7.97 6.65
CA ARG A 55 5.19 8.61 5.43
C ARG A 55 6.29 8.69 4.37
N LEU A 56 6.06 8.06 3.22
CA LEU A 56 6.98 8.06 2.08
C LEU A 56 6.58 9.05 0.98
N TYR A 57 5.28 9.19 0.71
CA TYR A 57 4.74 10.02 -0.37
C TYR A 57 3.30 10.44 -0.06
N GLY A 58 2.84 11.55 -0.67
CA GLY A 58 1.53 12.15 -0.42
C GLY A 58 1.54 13.11 0.78
N THR A 59 0.48 13.93 0.89
CA THR A 59 0.26 14.84 2.02
C THR A 59 -0.75 14.24 2.98
#